data_AF-A0A922YJL8-F1
#
_entry.id   AF-A0A922YJL8-F1
#
_cell.length_a   1.000
_cell.length_b   1.000
_cell.length_c   1.000
_cell.angle_alpha   90.00
_cell.angle_beta   90.00
_cell.angle_gamma   90.00
#
_symmetry.space_group_name_H-M   'P 1'
#
loop_
_entity.id
_entity.type
_entity.pdbx_description
1 polymer ?
#
loop_
_entity_poly.entity_id
_entity_poly.type
_entity_poly.pdbx_seq_one_letter_code
_entity_poly.pdbx_strand_id
1 'polypeptide(L)'
;MTRESTVVHELMLSNQAFVLLADAIRELSLQKGKLQRLKDVVAEGLRVNLPANEKSAAALKAYEPFDGTIRVYLRLTTRTNAELDRIKNDLNKPANNQFGVRETLVFLCLMICEPEKFACKI
;
A
#
# COMPACT_ATOMS: atom_id res chain seq x y z
N MET A 1 -8.84 12.84 26.46
CA MET A 1 -8.14 12.39 25.23
C MET A 1 -8.62 10.98 24.92
N THR A 2 -9.53 10.83 23.97
CA THR A 2 -10.01 9.52 23.51
C THR A 2 -8.82 8.83 22.85
N ARG A 3 -8.35 7.71 23.42
CA ARG A 3 -7.31 6.91 22.76
C ARG A 3 -7.91 6.39 21.47
N GLU A 4 -7.46 6.92 20.34
CA GLU A 4 -7.86 6.43 19.03
C GLU A 4 -7.47 4.94 18.95
N SER A 5 -8.45 4.06 18.72
CA SER A 5 -8.20 2.63 18.64
C SER A 5 -7.28 2.33 17.46
N THR A 6 -6.39 1.35 17.64
CA THR A 6 -5.40 0.96 16.63
C THR A 6 -5.58 -0.50 16.23
N VAL A 7 -5.41 -0.78 14.95
CA VAL A 7 -5.38 -2.13 14.36
C VAL A 7 -3.93 -2.46 14.03
N VAL A 8 -3.50 -3.68 14.33
CA VAL A 8 -2.15 -4.18 14.01
C VAL A 8 -2.28 -5.33 13.02
N HIS A 9 -1.63 -5.18 11.87
CA HIS A 9 -1.48 -6.22 10.86
C HIS A 9 -0.10 -6.82 10.95
N GLU A 10 -0.03 -8.15 11.07
CA GLU A 10 1.19 -8.92 10.88
C GLU A 10 1.24 -9.38 9.42
N LEU A 11 2.22 -8.90 8.67
CA LEU A 11 2.38 -9.16 7.24
C LEU A 11 3.67 -9.92 7.00
N MET A 12 3.58 -11.04 6.28
CA MET A 12 4.72 -11.78 5.76
C MET A 12 4.99 -11.34 4.32
N LEU A 13 6.18 -10.85 3.99
CA LEU A 13 6.52 -10.25 2.70
C LEU A 13 7.62 -11.03 1.98
N SER A 14 7.53 -11.10 0.66
CA SER A 14 8.63 -11.48 -0.21
C SER A 14 9.75 -10.43 -0.17
N ASN A 15 10.95 -10.81 -0.60
CA ASN A 15 12.08 -9.88 -0.72
C ASN A 15 11.73 -8.70 -1.64
N GLN A 16 11.06 -8.97 -2.76
CA GLN A 16 10.66 -7.94 -3.72
C GLN A 16 9.66 -6.95 -3.11
N ALA A 17 8.62 -7.44 -2.41
CA ALA A 17 7.67 -6.59 -1.71
C ALA A 17 8.33 -5.77 -0.60
N PHE A 18 9.32 -6.34 0.10
CA PHE A 18 10.07 -5.63 1.14
C PHE A 18 10.97 -4.53 0.56
N VAL A 19 11.62 -4.76 -0.58
CA VAL A 19 12.39 -3.73 -1.29
C VAL A 19 11.49 -2.56 -1.69
N LEU A 20 10.32 -2.83 -2.29
CA LEU A 20 9.35 -1.79 -2.64
C LEU A 20 8.90 -0.97 -1.43
N LEU A 21 8.72 -1.60 -0.29
CA LEU A 21 8.38 -0.92 0.95
C LEU A 21 9.50 0.03 1.39
N ALA A 22 10.75 -0.45 1.38
CA ALA A 22 11.90 0.36 1.73
C ALA A 22 12.09 1.53 0.76
N ASP A 23 11.90 1.30 -0.54
CA ASP A 23 11.96 2.34 -1.56
C ASP A 23 10.85 3.37 -1.40
N ALA A 24 9.63 2.98 -1.10
CA ALA A 24 8.53 3.92 -0.86
C ALA A 24 8.81 4.82 0.35
N ILE A 25 9.38 4.27 1.43
CA ILE A 25 9.81 5.06 2.59
C ILE A 25 10.93 6.02 2.19
N ARG A 26 11.95 5.53 1.47
CA ARG A 26 13.08 6.36 1.02
C ARG A 26 12.57 7.51 0.16
N GLU A 27 11.76 7.21 -0.85
CA GLU A 27 11.23 8.18 -1.80
C GLU A 27 10.37 9.24 -1.12
N LEU A 28 9.41 8.83 -0.29
CA LEU A 28 8.60 9.78 0.46
C LEU A 28 9.44 10.62 1.44
N SER A 29 10.52 10.06 2.00
CA SER A 29 11.44 10.79 2.87
C SER A 29 12.19 11.89 2.16
N LEU A 30 12.65 11.62 0.93
CA LEU A 30 13.29 12.60 0.08
C LEU A 30 12.30 13.69 -0.32
N GLN A 31 11.09 13.32 -0.76
CA GLN A 31 10.04 14.26 -1.17
C GLN A 31 9.61 15.21 -0.04
N LYS A 32 9.54 14.72 1.20
CA LYS A 32 9.11 15.52 2.37
C LYS A 32 10.27 16.18 3.13
N GLY A 33 11.52 15.94 2.72
CA GLY A 33 12.71 16.47 3.40
C GLY A 33 12.88 15.98 4.85
N LYS A 34 12.30 14.83 5.22
CA LYS A 34 12.42 14.24 6.56
C LYS A 34 12.13 12.74 6.51
N LEU A 35 12.77 11.96 7.39
CA LEU A 35 12.56 10.52 7.49
C LEU A 35 11.09 10.18 7.77
N GLN A 36 10.49 9.42 6.86
CA GLN A 36 9.13 8.89 6.95
C GLN A 36 9.13 7.47 7.48
N ARG A 37 7.96 7.00 7.88
CA ARG A 37 7.71 5.62 8.29
C ARG A 37 6.66 5.00 7.39
N LEU A 38 6.51 3.69 7.50
CA LEU A 38 5.52 2.93 6.74
C LEU A 38 4.08 3.47 6.88
N LYS A 39 3.70 3.92 8.09
CA LYS A 39 2.38 4.54 8.32
C LYS A 39 2.18 5.82 7.48
N ASP A 40 3.27 6.55 7.21
CA ASP A 40 3.23 7.80 6.46
C ASP A 40 3.13 7.50 4.97
N VAL A 41 3.78 6.42 4.50
CA VAL A 41 3.57 5.86 3.14
C VAL A 41 2.12 5.46 2.93
N VAL A 42 1.51 4.74 3.89
CA VAL A 42 0.09 4.37 3.81
C VAL A 42 -0.79 5.63 3.76
N ALA A 43 -0.56 6.59 4.67
CA ALA A 43 -1.34 7.82 4.70
C ALA A 43 -1.21 8.64 3.41
N GLU A 44 -0.01 8.71 2.82
CA GLU A 44 0.19 9.43 1.55
C GLU A 44 -0.44 8.67 0.38
N GLY A 45 -0.24 7.36 0.29
CA GLY A 45 -0.86 6.54 -0.76
C GLY A 45 -2.38 6.62 -0.74
N LEU A 46 -3.01 6.73 0.43
CA LEU A 46 -4.46 6.94 0.57
C LEU A 46 -4.92 8.34 0.14
N ARG A 47 -4.04 9.35 0.18
CA ARG A 47 -4.36 10.70 -0.34
C ARG A 47 -4.28 10.77 -1.86
N VAL A 48 -3.44 9.93 -2.45
CA VAL A 48 -3.26 9.87 -3.90
C VAL A 48 -4.52 9.24 -4.50
N ASN A 49 -5.38 10.09 -5.06
CA ASN A 49 -6.67 9.68 -5.63
C ASN A 49 -6.46 9.02 -7.01
N LEU A 50 -5.90 7.80 -7.01
CA LEU A 50 -5.65 7.03 -8.22
C LEU A 50 -6.61 5.84 -8.31
N PRO A 51 -7.02 5.47 -9.54
CA PRO A 51 -8.12 4.55 -9.73
C PRO A 51 -7.66 3.13 -9.40
N ALA A 52 -8.20 2.57 -8.31
CA ALA A 52 -8.16 1.13 -8.03
C ALA A 52 -9.10 0.40 -9.01
N ASN A 53 -8.72 0.37 -10.29
CA ASN A 53 -9.46 -0.24 -11.39
C ASN A 53 -8.76 -1.53 -11.88
N GLU A 54 -9.30 -2.15 -12.92
CA GLU A 54 -8.78 -3.39 -13.48
C GLU A 54 -7.33 -3.29 -13.97
N LYS A 55 -6.92 -2.14 -14.54
CA LYS A 55 -5.53 -1.91 -14.96
C LYS A 55 -4.58 -1.88 -13.77
N SER A 56 -4.96 -1.20 -12.69
CA SER A 56 -4.19 -1.14 -11.46
C SER A 56 -4.05 -2.52 -10.81
N ALA A 57 -5.12 -3.31 -10.82
CA ALA A 57 -5.09 -4.70 -10.35
C ALA A 57 -4.16 -5.59 -11.19
N ALA A 58 -4.23 -5.48 -12.53
CA ALA A 58 -3.36 -6.23 -13.42
C ALA A 58 -1.88 -5.83 -13.26
N ALA A 59 -1.61 -4.53 -13.13
CA ALA A 59 -0.26 -4.02 -12.87
C ALA A 59 0.28 -4.52 -11.51
N LEU A 60 -0.57 -4.57 -10.48
CA LEU A 60 -0.19 -5.12 -9.18
C LEU A 60 0.21 -6.61 -9.28
N LYS A 61 -0.53 -7.44 -10.04
CA LYS A 61 -0.21 -8.86 -10.23
C LYS A 61 1.18 -9.11 -10.81
N ALA A 62 1.76 -8.15 -11.55
CA ALA A 62 3.12 -8.27 -12.08
C ALA A 62 4.21 -8.31 -10.98
N TYR A 63 3.85 -8.01 -9.72
CA TYR A 63 4.73 -8.04 -8.56
C TYR A 63 4.53 -9.28 -7.68
N GLU A 64 3.73 -10.25 -8.11
CA GLU A 64 3.67 -11.55 -7.46
C GLU A 64 5.04 -12.28 -7.56
N PRO A 65 5.47 -13.01 -6.51
CA PRO A 65 4.74 -13.27 -5.26
C PRO A 65 4.90 -12.15 -4.22
N PHE A 66 3.81 -11.86 -3.49
CA PHE A 66 3.83 -10.90 -2.39
C PHE A 66 4.20 -11.53 -1.04
N ASP A 67 3.79 -12.78 -0.82
CA ASP A 67 4.07 -13.54 0.41
C ASP A 67 5.53 -14.01 0.45
N GLY A 68 6.08 -14.12 1.66
CA GLY A 68 7.45 -14.56 1.84
C GLY A 68 7.84 -14.65 3.31
N THR A 69 9.14 -14.55 3.61
CA THR A 69 9.68 -14.84 4.94
C THR A 69 9.91 -13.60 5.80
N ILE A 70 9.82 -12.38 5.23
CA ILE A 70 10.12 -11.15 5.96
C ILE A 70 8.87 -10.68 6.71
N ARG A 71 8.96 -10.59 8.05
CA ARG A 71 7.84 -10.16 8.88
C ARG A 71 7.84 -8.64 9.07
N VAL A 72 6.70 -8.01 8.79
CA VAL A 72 6.46 -6.57 8.99
C VAL A 72 5.18 -6.37 9.80
N TYR A 73 5.27 -5.47 10.79
CA TYR A 73 4.12 -5.07 11.61
C TYR A 73 3.62 -3.68 11.18
N LEU A 74 2.38 -3.62 10.70
CA LEU A 74 1.73 -2.38 10.32
C LEU A 74 0.67 -2.00 11.36
N ARG A 75 0.92 -0.93 12.11
CA ARG A 75 -0.05 -0.36 13.06
C ARG A 75 -0.74 0.84 12.43
N LEU A 76 -2.07 0.76 12.31
CA LEU A 76 -2.93 1.82 11.76
C LEU A 76 -3.94 2.27 12.82
N THR A 77 -4.41 3.51 12.71
CA THR A 77 -5.63 3.93 13.42
C THR A 77 -6.83 3.24 12.79
N THR A 78 -7.92 3.09 13.55
CA THR A 78 -9.17 2.50 13.02
C THR A 78 -9.67 3.23 11.78
N ARG A 79 -9.49 4.56 11.72
CA ARG A 79 -9.84 5.37 10.54
C ARG A 79 -8.98 4.99 9.33
N THR A 80 -7.65 5.01 9.47
CA THR A 80 -6.75 4.68 8.35
C THR A 80 -6.92 3.23 7.92
N ASN A 81 -7.22 2.32 8.85
CA ASN A 81 -7.55 0.94 8.53
C ASN A 81 -8.82 0.84 7.67
N ALA A 82 -9.87 1.57 8.01
CA ALA A 82 -11.11 1.57 7.23
C ALA A 82 -10.90 2.13 5.80
N GLU A 83 -10.04 3.14 5.65
CA GLU A 83 -9.65 3.67 4.33
C GLU A 83 -8.85 2.65 3.52
N LEU A 84 -7.91 1.93 4.17
CA LEU A 84 -7.18 0.82 3.55
C LEU A 84 -8.12 -0.30 3.07
N ASP A 85 -9.11 -0.67 3.90
CA ASP A 85 -10.10 -1.69 3.54
C ASP A 85 -10.97 -1.27 2.34
N ARG A 86 -11.25 0.04 2.18
CA ARG A 86 -11.94 0.55 0.98
C ARG A 86 -11.11 0.34 -0.27
N ILE A 87 -9.83 0.73 -0.27
CA ILE A 87 -8.94 0.52 -1.42
C ILE A 87 -8.78 -0.98 -1.73
N LYS A 88 -8.61 -1.82 -0.71
CA LYS A 88 -8.59 -3.27 -0.86
C LYS A 88 -9.85 -3.78 -1.57
N ASN A 89 -11.03 -3.33 -1.14
CA ASN A 89 -12.28 -3.72 -1.78
C ASN A 89 -12.37 -3.22 -3.22
N ASP A 90 -11.89 -2.00 -3.51
CA ASP A 90 -11.87 -1.46 -4.87
C ASP A 90 -10.95 -2.26 -5.80
N LEU A 91 -9.74 -2.63 -5.34
CA LEU A 91 -8.82 -3.50 -6.09
C LEU A 91 -9.41 -4.89 -6.37
N ASN A 92 -10.34 -5.35 -5.54
CA ASN A 92 -11.04 -6.63 -5.69
C ASN A 92 -12.38 -6.53 -6.43
N LYS A 93 -12.86 -5.33 -6.83
CA LYS A 93 -14.07 -5.17 -7.65
C LYS A 93 -13.96 -5.85 -9.02
N PRO A 94 -12.84 -5.75 -9.76
CA PRO A 94 -12.63 -6.53 -10.97
C PRO A 94 -12.63 -8.03 -10.63
N ALA A 95 -13.35 -8.84 -11.40
CA ALA A 95 -13.48 -10.28 -11.15
C ALA A 95 -12.11 -11.00 -11.15
N ASN A 96 -11.97 -12.06 -10.33
CA ASN A 96 -10.76 -12.89 -10.14
C ASN A 96 -9.56 -12.24 -9.40
N ASN A 97 -9.79 -11.29 -8.50
CA ASN A 97 -8.77 -10.81 -7.58
C ASN A 97 -9.05 -11.29 -6.14
N GLN A 98 -7.99 -11.60 -5.41
CA GLN A 98 -8.05 -11.97 -3.98
C GLN A 98 -6.96 -11.22 -3.20
N PHE A 99 -6.90 -9.91 -3.39
CA PHE A 99 -5.92 -9.06 -2.71
C PHE A 99 -6.29 -8.85 -1.25
N GLY A 100 -5.35 -9.13 -0.35
CA GLY A 100 -5.45 -8.85 1.07
C GLY A 100 -4.80 -7.52 1.45
N VAL A 101 -4.58 -7.35 2.76
CA VAL A 101 -3.92 -6.15 3.33
C VAL A 101 -2.49 -5.99 2.80
N ARG A 102 -1.78 -7.09 2.61
CA ARG A 102 -0.42 -7.13 2.09
C ARG A 102 -0.35 -6.55 0.68
N GLU A 103 -1.17 -7.06 -0.21
CA GLU A 103 -1.19 -6.68 -1.62
C GLU A 103 -1.63 -5.22 -1.75
N THR A 104 -2.58 -4.81 -0.92
CA THR A 104 -2.99 -3.40 -0.80
C THR A 104 -1.83 -2.51 -0.31
N LEU A 105 -1.03 -2.96 0.66
CA LEU A 105 0.14 -2.21 1.10
C LEU A 105 1.19 -2.06 -0.01
N VAL A 106 1.47 -3.14 -0.75
CA VAL A 106 2.41 -3.11 -1.88
C VAL A 106 1.91 -2.17 -2.96
N PHE A 107 0.60 -2.20 -3.25
CA PHE A 107 -0.04 -1.25 -4.15
C PHE A 107 0.23 0.20 -3.71
N LEU A 108 -0.01 0.55 -2.45
CA LEU A 108 0.29 1.90 -1.93
C LEU A 108 1.77 2.27 -2.03
N CYS A 109 2.69 1.31 -1.87
CA CYS A 109 4.12 1.56 -2.06
C CYS A 109 4.44 1.88 -3.52
N LEU A 110 3.84 1.13 -4.46
CA LEU A 110 3.97 1.37 -5.90
C LEU A 110 3.43 2.74 -6.31
N MET A 111 2.35 3.21 -5.66
CA MET A 111 1.82 4.56 -5.91
C MET A 111 2.82 5.67 -5.59
N ILE A 112 3.73 5.43 -4.64
CA ILE A 112 4.79 6.39 -4.28
C ILE A 112 6.01 6.23 -5.19
N CYS A 113 6.39 5.00 -5.51
CA CYS A 113 7.62 4.72 -6.24
C CYS A 113 7.49 4.90 -7.76
N GLU A 114 6.31 4.56 -8.31
CA GLU A 114 6.08 4.47 -9.76
C GLU A 114 4.70 5.05 -10.15
N PRO A 115 4.40 6.32 -9.76
CA PRO A 115 3.08 6.90 -9.95
C PRO A 115 2.61 6.91 -11.41
N GLU A 116 3.54 7.06 -12.37
CA GLU A 116 3.26 7.00 -13.81
C GLU A 116 2.67 5.68 -14.31
N LYS A 117 2.90 4.55 -13.62
CA LYS A 117 2.31 3.26 -13.98
C LYS A 117 0.82 3.18 -13.62
N PHE A 118 0.35 4.04 -12.71
CA PHE A 118 -1.00 4.03 -12.16
C PHE A 118 -1.76 5.33 -12.42
N ALA A 119 -1.10 6.35 -12.97
CA ALA A 119 -1.74 7.56 -13.44
C ALA A 119 -2.71 7.26 -14.59
N CYS A 120 -3.97 7.67 -14.44
CA CYS A 120 -4.83 7.83 -15.61
C CYS A 120 -4.18 8.87 -16.52
N LYS A 121 -3.71 8.46 -17.71
CA LYS A 121 -3.49 9.42 -18.79
C LYS A 121 -4.83 10.11 -19.04
N ILE A 122 -4.85 11.43 -18.80
CA ILE A 122 -5.94 12.32 -19.18
C ILE A 122 -6.10 12.27 -20.70
#